data_AF-A0A9E5KKP3-F1
#
_entry.id   AF-A0A9E5KKP3-F1
#
_cell.length_a   1.000
_cell.length_b   1.000
_cell.length_c   1.000
_cell.angle_alpha   90.00
_cell.angle_beta   90.00
_cell.angle_gamma   90.00
#
_symmetry.space_group_name_H-M   'P 1'
#
loop_
_entity.id
_entity.type
_entity.pdbx_description
1 polymer ?
#
loop_
_entity_poly.entity_id
_entity_poly.type
_entity_poly.pdbx_seq_one_letter_code
_entity_poly.pdbx_strand_id
1 'polypeptide(L)'
;LPPFVMCQGQPAQARSMNFEGLKRRGFSTERLVAAKAMHKALYRDGLTLDAAISQISALNQSHPEAKGDIEMLCDFLTHASAQRGIVR
;
A
#
# COMPACT_ATOMS: atom_id res chain seq x y z
N LEU A 1 8.40 -6.62 2.07
CA LEU A 1 7.14 -6.18 2.73
C LEU A 1 6.91 -4.74 2.33
N PRO A 2 5.83 -4.40 1.60
CA PRO A 2 5.55 -3.02 1.22
C PRO A 2 5.36 -2.09 2.44
N PRO A 3 5.66 -0.79 2.32
CA PRO A 3 5.35 0.20 3.34
C PRO A 3 3.91 0.10 3.84
N PHE A 4 3.73 0.40 5.12
CA PHE A 4 2.43 0.40 5.81
C PHE A 4 1.75 -0.97 5.97
N VAL A 5 2.16 -2.01 5.24
CA VAL A 5 1.54 -3.35 5.31
C VAL A 5 2.02 -4.11 6.55
N MET A 6 1.09 -4.82 7.21
CA MET A 6 1.37 -5.83 8.23
C MET A 6 1.34 -7.22 7.62
N CYS A 7 2.31 -8.05 8.00
CA CYS A 7 2.35 -9.47 7.68
C CYS A 7 2.50 -10.33 8.94
N GLN A 8 2.00 -11.56 8.90
CA GLN A 8 2.18 -12.55 9.97
C GLN A 8 2.11 -13.98 9.43
N GLY A 9 2.58 -14.95 10.22
CA GLY A 9 2.55 -16.38 9.88
C GLY A 9 3.91 -16.94 9.46
N GLN A 10 3.94 -18.25 9.17
CA GLN A 10 5.10 -18.98 8.65
C GLN A 10 4.62 -19.96 7.57
N PRO A 11 4.77 -19.66 6.25
CA PRO A 11 5.36 -18.43 5.71
C PRO A 11 4.49 -17.18 5.98
N ALA A 12 5.13 -16.01 6.05
CA ALA A 12 4.44 -14.75 6.33
C ALA A 12 3.51 -14.36 5.18
N GLN A 13 2.29 -13.95 5.51
CA GLN A 13 1.27 -13.48 4.55
C GLN A 13 0.83 -12.05 4.87
N ALA A 14 0.44 -11.31 3.83
CA ALA A 14 -0.13 -9.97 3.99
C ALA A 14 -1.49 -10.05 4.70
N ARG A 15 -1.78 -9.09 5.59
CA ARG A 15 -3.07 -9.06 6.32
C ARG A 15 -3.84 -7.78 6.10
N SER A 16 -3.23 -6.66 6.43
CA SER A 16 -3.85 -5.33 6.38
C SER A 16 -2.77 -4.25 6.43
N MET A 17 -3.17 -2.98 6.31
CA MET A 17 -2.28 -1.89 6.70
C MET A 17 -2.18 -1.79 8.23
N ASN A 18 -1.07 -1.27 8.73
CA ASN A 18 -0.82 -0.98 10.15
C ASN A 18 -1.58 0.26 10.61
N PHE A 19 -2.91 0.24 10.53
CA PHE A 19 -3.75 1.40 10.82
C PHE A 19 -3.53 1.97 12.23
N GLU A 20 -3.30 1.12 13.22
CA GLU A 20 -2.99 1.60 14.58
C GLU A 20 -1.66 2.33 14.64
N GLY A 21 -0.61 1.82 13.98
CA GLY A 21 0.66 2.53 13.84
C GLY A 21 0.53 3.85 13.07
N LEU A 22 -0.28 3.88 12.01
CA LEU A 22 -0.55 5.08 11.23
C LEU A 22 -1.28 6.15 12.05
N LYS A 23 -2.33 5.78 12.78
CA LYS A 23 -3.07 6.68 13.68
C LYS A 23 -2.16 7.27 14.77
N ARG A 24 -1.34 6.44 15.40
CA ARG A 24 -0.38 6.89 16.43
C ARG A 24 0.67 7.86 15.89
N ARG A 25 0.95 7.81 14.58
CA ARG A 25 1.87 8.72 13.88
C ARG A 25 1.16 9.96 13.31
N GLY A 26 -0.11 10.19 13.65
CA GLY A 26 -0.84 11.40 13.25
C GLY A 26 -1.29 11.40 11.79
N PHE A 27 -1.51 10.23 11.18
CA PHE A 27 -2.12 10.18 9.85
C PHE A 27 -3.53 10.78 9.90
N SER A 28 -3.82 11.71 8.98
CA SER A 28 -5.15 12.28 8.81
C SER A 28 -6.15 11.21 8.35
N THR A 29 -7.44 11.49 8.51
CA THR A 29 -8.50 10.61 8.02
C THR A 29 -8.36 10.32 6.52
N GLU A 30 -8.00 11.33 5.72
CA GLU A 30 -7.78 11.19 4.29
C GLU A 30 -6.63 10.20 3.98
N ARG A 31 -5.49 10.35 4.67
CA ARG A 31 -4.35 9.44 4.51
C ARG A 31 -4.67 8.00 4.93
N LEU A 32 -5.49 7.82 5.97
CA LEU A 32 -5.96 6.50 6.39
C LEU A 32 -6.90 5.86 5.35
N VAL A 33 -7.77 6.66 4.73
CA VAL A 33 -8.64 6.21 3.63
C VAL A 33 -7.81 5.80 2.42
N ALA A 34 -6.81 6.60 2.04
CA ALA A 34 -5.88 6.27 0.97
C ALA A 34 -5.11 4.97 1.28
N ALA A 35 -4.61 4.78 2.51
CA ALA A 35 -3.94 3.54 2.92
C ALA A 35 -4.85 2.30 2.75
N LYS A 36 -6.14 2.42 3.07
CA LYS A 36 -7.11 1.36 2.84
C LYS A 36 -7.31 1.07 1.34
N ALA A 37 -7.40 2.10 0.51
CA ALA A 37 -7.51 1.96 -0.94
C ALA A 37 -6.26 1.29 -1.54
N MET A 38 -5.06 1.69 -1.10
CA MET A 38 -3.79 1.08 -1.52
C MET A 38 -3.75 -0.43 -1.20
N HIS A 39 -4.17 -0.83 -0.01
CA HIS A 39 -4.22 -2.26 0.35
C HIS A 39 -5.20 -3.05 -0.51
N LYS A 40 -6.36 -2.43 -0.80
CA LYS A 40 -7.38 -3.06 -1.64
C LYS A 40 -6.85 -3.29 -3.06
N ALA A 41 -6.24 -2.28 -3.68
CA ALA A 41 -5.64 -2.40 -5.01
C ALA A 41 -4.56 -3.50 -5.07
N LEU A 42 -3.68 -3.58 -4.05
CA LEU A 42 -2.60 -4.57 -4.01
C LEU A 42 -3.07 -6.01 -3.83
N TYR A 43 -4.07 -6.24 -2.98
CA TYR A 43 -4.34 -7.58 -2.45
C TYR A 43 -5.76 -8.09 -2.65
N ARG A 44 -6.72 -7.22 -3.02
CA ARG A 44 -8.14 -7.57 -3.06
C ARG A 44 -8.77 -7.44 -4.44
N ASP A 45 -8.24 -6.57 -5.29
CA ASP A 45 -8.83 -6.27 -6.60
C ASP A 45 -8.38 -7.21 -7.72
N GLY A 46 -7.55 -8.22 -7.42
CA GLY A 46 -7.12 -9.23 -8.39
C GLY A 46 -6.22 -8.69 -9.51
N LEU A 47 -5.62 -7.52 -9.30
CA LEU A 47 -4.80 -6.84 -10.29
C LEU A 47 -3.39 -7.44 -10.41
N THR A 48 -2.81 -7.30 -11.60
CA THR A 48 -1.37 -7.42 -11.78
C THR A 48 -0.65 -6.31 -11.00
N LEU A 49 0.64 -6.49 -10.71
CA LEU A 49 1.39 -5.48 -9.95
C LEU A 49 1.39 -4.11 -10.66
N ASP A 50 1.62 -4.08 -11.96
CA ASP A 50 1.64 -2.84 -12.75
C ASP A 50 0.27 -2.14 -12.78
N ALA A 51 -0.82 -2.91 -12.87
CA ALA A 51 -2.17 -2.37 -12.81
C ALA A 51 -2.50 -1.82 -11.41
N ALA A 52 -2.04 -2.50 -10.35
CA ALA A 52 -2.19 -2.02 -8.99
C ALA A 52 -1.39 -0.72 -8.75
N ILE A 53 -0.13 -0.64 -9.23
CA ILE A 53 0.68 0.59 -9.16
C ILE A 53 -0.03 1.74 -9.89
N SER A 54 -0.55 1.49 -11.09
CA SER A 54 -1.28 2.49 -11.86
C SER A 54 -2.53 3.00 -11.13
N GLN A 55 -3.31 2.08 -10.54
CA GLN A 55 -4.51 2.44 -9.76
C GLN A 55 -4.15 3.21 -8.48
N ILE A 56 -3.07 2.82 -7.80
CA ILE A 56 -2.59 3.50 -6.58
C ILE A 56 -2.11 4.90 -6.91
N SER A 57 -1.34 5.09 -7.98
CA SER A 57 -0.89 6.41 -8.43
C SER A 57 -2.06 7.35 -8.72
N ALA A 58 -3.15 6.84 -9.29
CA ALA A 58 -4.35 7.63 -9.57
C ALA A 58 -5.05 8.17 -8.31
N LEU A 59 -4.83 7.57 -7.13
CA LEU A 59 -5.39 8.05 -5.86
C LEU A 59 -4.91 9.46 -5.50
N ASN A 60 -3.79 9.92 -6.06
CA ASN A 60 -3.29 11.29 -5.87
C ASN A 60 -4.30 12.37 -6.25
N GLN A 61 -5.23 12.06 -7.17
CA GLN A 61 -6.25 13.03 -7.62
C GLN A 61 -7.35 13.22 -6.58
N SER A 62 -7.72 12.15 -5.85
CA SER A 62 -8.79 12.17 -4.85
C SER A 62 -8.29 12.31 -3.42
N HIS A 63 -6.99 12.10 -3.18
CA HIS A 63 -6.36 12.13 -1.86
C HIS A 63 -5.05 12.94 -1.87
N PRO A 64 -5.10 14.27 -2.13
CA PRO A 64 -3.91 15.11 -2.17
C PRO A 64 -3.07 15.10 -0.88
N GLU A 65 -3.67 14.93 0.31
CA GLU A 65 -2.92 14.85 1.58
C GLU A 65 -2.09 13.56 1.69
N ALA A 66 -2.47 12.52 0.94
CA ALA A 66 -1.81 11.22 0.94
C ALA A 66 -0.72 11.09 -0.13
N LYS A 67 -0.48 12.13 -0.94
CA LYS A 67 0.42 12.08 -2.09
C LYS A 67 1.80 11.49 -1.75
N GLY A 68 2.41 11.96 -0.68
CA GLY A 68 3.73 11.46 -0.26
C GLY A 68 3.73 9.98 0.15
N ASP A 69 2.63 9.47 0.73
CA ASP A 69 2.50 8.05 1.09
C ASP A 69 2.28 7.18 -0.14
N ILE A 70 1.49 7.68 -1.09
CA ILE A 70 1.19 7.03 -2.37
C ILE A 70 2.47 6.90 -3.20
N GLU A 71 3.22 7.99 -3.34
CA GLU A 71 4.50 8.01 -4.06
C GLU A 71 5.51 7.06 -3.39
N MET A 72 5.64 7.09 -2.06
CA MET A 72 6.51 6.17 -1.32
C MET A 72 6.18 4.69 -1.58
N LEU A 73 4.88 4.34 -1.61
CA LEU A 73 4.46 2.97 -1.90
C LEU A 73 4.77 2.60 -3.36
N CYS A 74 4.40 3.45 -4.32
CA CYS A 74 4.66 3.21 -5.74
C CYS A 74 6.15 3.06 -6.04
N ASP A 75 6.99 3.90 -5.44
CA ASP A 75 8.45 3.83 -5.59
C ASP A 75 8.99 2.50 -5.08
N PHE A 76 8.54 2.06 -3.89
CA PHE A 76 8.93 0.76 -3.35
C PHE A 76 8.51 -0.39 -4.29
N LEU A 77 7.29 -0.36 -4.81
CA LEU A 77 6.75 -1.43 -5.66
C LEU A 77 7.47 -1.49 -7.01
N THR A 78 7.80 -0.35 -7.59
CA THR A 78 8.51 -0.27 -8.88
C THR A 78 9.94 -0.80 -8.78
N HIS A 79 10.58 -0.63 -7.62
CA HIS A 79 11.92 -1.16 -7.36
C HIS A 79 11.91 -2.60 -6.79
N ALA A 80 10.73 -3.20 -6.58
CA ALA A 80 10.65 -4.55 -6.07
C ALA A 80 11.16 -5.55 -7.13
N SER A 81 12.23 -6.28 -6.81
CA SER A 81 12.81 -7.27 -7.71
C SER A 81 11.82 -8.39 -8.04
N ALA A 82 11.71 -8.73 -9.33
CA ALA A 82 10.91 -9.85 -9.83
C ALA A 82 11.30 -11.20 -9.21
N GLN A 83 12.53 -11.35 -8.69
CA GLN A 83 12.98 -12.59 -8.05
C GLN A 83 12.34 -12.85 -6.67
N ARG A 84 11.98 -11.79 -5.93
CA ARG A 84 11.37 -11.92 -4.60
C ARG A 84 9.91 -11.48 -4.56
N GLY A 85 9.54 -10.52 -5.40
CA GLY A 85 8.21 -9.92 -5.40
C GLY A 85 7.85 -9.29 -4.05
N ILE A 86 6.55 -9.20 -3.79
CA ILE A 86 5.99 -8.72 -2.52
C ILE A 86 5.29 -9.86 -1.80
N VAL A 87 5.19 -9.75 -0.46
CA VAL A 87 4.39 -10.69 0.34
C VAL A 87 2.93 -10.67 -0.13
N ARG A 88 2.30 -11.85 -0.22
CA ARG A 88 0.91 -12.08 -0.64
C ARG A 88 0.16 -12.85 0.45
#